data_AF-A0A3C0UCG9-F1
#
_entry.id   AF-A0A3C0UCG9-F1
#
_cell.length_a   1.000
_cell.length_b   1.000
_cell.length_c   1.000
_cell.angle_alpha   90.00
_cell.angle_beta   90.00
_cell.angle_gamma   90.00
#
_symmetry.space_group_name_H-M   'P 1'
#
loop_
_entity.id
_entity.type
_entity.pdbx_description
1 polymer ?
#
loop_
_entity_poly.entity_id
_entity_poly.type
_entity_poly.pdbx_seq_one_letter_code
_entity_poly.pdbx_strand_id
1 'polypeptide(L)' 'MPSFGEQLSQLRKTNNLKAEDLADIVGVKRRIVFMYEKNESKPSFDVLIALADYFNVSLDYLVGRSDEPKRK' A
#
# COMPACT_ATOMS: atom_id res chain seq x y z
N MET A 1 13.96 4.98 -6.57
CA MET A 1 12.65 5.07 -5.92
C MET A 1 12.14 3.67 -5.68
N PRO A 2 11.61 3.36 -4.49
CA PRO A 2 11.07 2.03 -4.19
C PRO A 2 9.91 1.70 -5.13
N SER A 3 9.73 0.44 -5.47
CA SER A 3 8.50 0.01 -6.17
C SER A 3 7.29 0.12 -5.24
N PHE A 4 6.08 0.20 -5.80
CA PHE A 4 4.83 0.20 -5.02
C PHE A 4 4.78 -0.95 -4.00
N GLY A 5 5.17 -2.16 -4.42
CA GLY A 5 5.18 -3.32 -3.53
C GLY A 5 6.14 -3.16 -2.34
N GLU A 6 7.33 -2.60 -2.57
CA GLU A 6 8.29 -2.31 -1.50
C GLU A 6 7.78 -1.22 -0.55
N GLN A 7 7.20 -0.16 -1.10
CA GLN A 7 6.62 0.95 -0.34
C GLN A 7 5.47 0.46 0.55
N LEU A 8 4.58 -0.36 -0.01
CA LEU A 8 3.46 -0.97 0.72
C LEU A 8 3.97 -1.88 1.85
N SER A 9 5.00 -2.69 1.57
CA SER A 9 5.59 -3.56 2.58
C SER A 9 6.25 -2.77 3.71
N GLN A 10 6.93 -1.66 3.39
CA GLN A 10 7.48 -0.75 4.39
C GLN A 10 6.38 -0.12 5.24
N LEU A 11 5.36 0.48 4.62
CA LEU A 11 4.24 1.10 5.32
C LEU A 11 3.54 0.10 6.26
N ARG A 12 3.31 -1.11 5.79
CA ARG A 12 2.70 -2.18 6.58
C ARG A 12 3.56 -2.54 7.81
N LYS A 13 4.88 -2.70 7.62
CA LYS A 13 5.83 -3.01 8.71
C LYS A 13 5.94 -1.87 9.72
N THR A 14 6.04 -0.63 9.26
CA THR A 14 6.11 0.56 10.12
C THR A 14 4.86 0.73 10.97
N ASN A 15 3.69 0.34 10.45
CA ASN A 15 2.42 0.36 11.19
C ASN A 15 2.17 -0.92 12.00
N ASN A 16 3.12 -1.87 12.09
CA ASN A 16 2.97 -3.16 12.78
C ASN A 16 1.76 -3.99 12.32
N LEU A 17 1.38 -3.90 11.05
CA LEU A 17 0.23 -4.61 10.50
C LEU A 17 0.63 -5.97 9.90
N LYS A 18 -0.21 -6.99 10.09
CA LYS A 18 -0.08 -8.23 9.32
C LYS A 18 -0.71 -8.03 7.94
N ALA A 19 -0.32 -8.89 7.00
CA ALA A 19 -0.91 -8.88 5.66
C ALA A 19 -2.41 -9.21 5.67
N GLU A 20 -2.89 -9.91 6.71
CA GLU A 20 -4.33 -10.15 6.95
C GLU A 20 -5.03 -8.87 7.38
N ASP A 21 -4.49 -8.15 8.38
CA ASP A 21 -5.11 -6.89 8.85
C ASP A 21 -5.25 -5.89 7.71
N LEU A 22 -4.19 -5.73 6.89
CA LEU A 22 -4.24 -4.83 5.74
C LEU A 22 -5.26 -5.30 4.69
N ALA A 23 -5.40 -6.61 4.51
CA ALA A 23 -6.37 -7.20 3.61
C ALA A 23 -7.81 -6.90 4.05
N ASP A 24 -8.11 -7.06 5.34
CA ASP A 24 -9.42 -6.72 5.92
C ASP A 24 -9.73 -5.22 5.79
N ILE A 25 -8.74 -4.35 6.04
CA ILE A 25 -8.91 -2.89 5.92
C ILE A 25 -9.31 -2.47 4.51
N VAL A 26 -8.66 -3.03 3.49
CA VAL A 26 -8.89 -2.66 2.09
C VAL A 26 -9.88 -3.57 1.36
N GLY A 27 -10.49 -4.52 2.07
CA GLY A 27 -11.49 -5.44 1.53
C GLY A 27 -10.94 -6.43 0.49
N VAL A 28 -9.66 -6.82 0.59
CA VAL A 28 -9.04 -7.80 -0.31
C VAL A 28 -8.62 -9.07 0.45
N LYS A 29 -8.19 -10.10 -0.26
CA LYS A 29 -7.65 -11.32 0.38
C LYS A 29 -6.18 -11.12 0.76
N ARG A 30 -5.74 -11.72 1.87
CA ARG A 30 -4.31 -11.77 2.28
C ARG A 30 -3.35 -12.08 1.12
N ARG A 31 -3.70 -13.03 0.27
CA ARG A 31 -2.88 -13.43 -0.89
C ARG A 31 -2.67 -12.28 -1.88
N ILE A 32 -3.69 -11.43 -2.05
CA ILE A 32 -3.63 -10.27 -2.93
C ILE A 32 -2.65 -9.24 -2.36
N VAL A 33 -2.66 -9.01 -1.05
CA VAL A 33 -1.66 -8.13 -0.39
C VAL A 33 -0.23 -8.61 -0.65
N PHE A 34 0.02 -9.93 -0.55
CA PHE A 34 1.34 -10.48 -0.90
C PHE A 34 1.71 -10.27 -2.37
N MET A 35 0.74 -10.39 -3.29
CA MET A 35 0.97 -10.12 -4.71
C MET A 35 1.26 -8.64 -4.97
N TYR A 36 0.62 -7.74 -4.23
CA TYR A 36 0.92 -6.31 -4.26
C TYR A 36 2.35 -6.03 -3.78
N GLU A 37 2.73 -6.59 -2.63
CA GLU A 37 4.10 -6.45 -2.09
C GLU A 37 5.18 -6.98 -3.04
N LYS A 38 4.86 -7.98 -3.88
CA LYS A 38 5.76 -8.54 -4.89
C LYS A 38 5.66 -7.90 -6.28
N ASN A 39 4.81 -6.88 -6.45
CA ASN A 39 4.48 -6.28 -7.75
C ASN A 39 3.93 -7.28 -8.79
N GLU A 40 3.41 -8.44 -8.35
CA GLU A 40 2.78 -9.46 -9.22
C GLU A 40 1.34 -9.08 -9.60
N SER A 41 0.69 -8.26 -8.78
CA SER A 41 -0.65 -7.74 -9.03
C SER A 41 -0.70 -6.24 -8.81
N LYS A 42 -1.57 -5.56 -9.56
CA LYS A 42 -1.81 -4.13 -9.40
C LYS A 42 -3.12 -3.92 -8.65
N PRO A 43 -3.12 -3.11 -7.57
CA PRO A 43 -4.35 -2.76 -6.90
C PRO A 43 -5.29 -1.97 -7.82
N SER A 44 -6.60 -2.14 -7.61
CA SER A 44 -7.61 -1.27 -8.21
C SER A 44 -7.47 0.17 -7.68
N PHE A 45 -8.03 1.13 -8.42
CA PHE A 45 -8.04 2.53 -7.99
C PHE A 45 -8.66 2.71 -6.60
N ASP A 46 -9.77 2.03 -6.30
CA ASP A 46 -10.42 2.08 -4.98
C ASP A 46 -9.50 1.61 -3.85
N VAL A 47 -8.76 0.52 -4.07
CA VAL A 47 -7.81 -0.02 -3.10
C VAL A 47 -6.62 0.93 -2.90
N LEU A 48 -6.12 1.54 -3.98
CA LEU A 48 -5.06 2.54 -3.91
C LEU A 48 -5.47 3.75 -3.07
N ILE A 49 -6.69 4.26 -3.29
CA ILE A 49 -7.25 5.38 -2.53
C ILE A 49 -7.40 4.97 -1.06
N ALA A 50 -8.00 3.81 -0.78
CA ALA A 50 -8.17 3.30 0.58
C ALA A 50 -6.83 3.12 1.33
N LEU A 51 -5.80 2.61 0.65
CA LEU A 51 -4.44 2.49 1.21
C LEU A 51 -3.84 3.87 1.52
N ALA A 52 -3.94 4.80 0.57
CA ALA A 52 -3.43 6.16 0.75
C ALA A 52 -4.15 6.88 1.90
N ASP A 53 -5.47 6.70 2.04
CA ASP A 53 -6.28 7.24 3.13
C ASP A 53 -5.90 6.62 4.47
N TYR A 54 -5.80 5.29 4.52
CA TYR A 54 -5.46 4.58 5.74
C TYR A 54 -4.07 4.93 6.27
N PHE A 55 -3.07 4.97 5.39
CA PHE A 55 -1.71 5.36 5.77
C PHE A 55 -1.50 6.87 5.85
N ASN A 56 -2.53 7.67 5.51
CA ASN A 56 -2.49 9.12 5.43
C ASN A 56 -1.31 9.65 4.60
N VAL A 57 -1.05 9.00 3.45
CA VAL A 57 0.02 9.36 2.50
C VAL A 57 -0.56 9.82 1.16
N SER A 58 0.27 10.45 0.34
CA SER A 58 -0.08 10.73 -1.06
C SER A 58 -0.05 9.45 -1.90
N LEU A 59 -0.89 9.37 -2.93
CA LEU A 59 -0.83 8.27 -3.92
C LEU A 59 0.53 8.22 -4.60
N ASP A 60 1.13 9.38 -4.86
CA ASP A 60 2.43 9.52 -5.50
C ASP A 60 3.55 8.90 -4.65
N TYR A 61 3.49 9.11 -3.32
CA TYR A 61 4.36 8.40 -2.39
C TYR A 61 4.09 6.90 -2.37
N LEU A 62 2.83 6.49 -2.31
CA LEU A 62 2.44 5.08 -2.22
C LEU A 62 2.94 4.27 -3.44
N VAL A 63 2.86 4.83 -4.64
CA VAL A 63 3.31 4.18 -5.88
C VAL A 63 4.78 4.39 -6.21
N GLY A 64 5.55 5.06 -5.33
CA GLY A 64 6.99 5.28 -5.50
C GLY A 64 7.34 6.35 -6.54
N ARG A 65 6.44 7.29 -6.82
CA ARG A 65 6.68 8.44 -7.70
C ARG A 65 7.24 9.67 -6.98
N SER A 66 7.10 9.74 -5.65
CA SER A 66 7.69 10.77 -4.81
C SER A 66 8.19 10.18 -3.49
N ASP A 67 9.20 10.81 -2.90
CA ASP A 67 9.72 10.49 -1.57
C ASP A 67 8.95 11.24 -0.47
N GLU A 68 8.08 12.19 -0.84
CA GLU A 68 7.34 13.01 0.10
C GLU A 68 6.00 12.36 0.47
N PRO A 69 5.80 11.93 1.73
CA PRO A 69 4.55 11.30 2.17
C PRO A 69 3.37 12.28 2.27
N LYS A 70 3.61 13.60 2.16
CA LYS A 70 2.60 14.63 2.45
C LYS A 70 1.49 14.66 1.39
N ARG A 71 0.25 14.55 1.86
CA ARG A 71 -0.93 15.03 1.14
C ARG A 71 -0.85 16.55 1.05
N LYS A 72 -0.83 17.08 -0.17
CA LYS A 72 -0.93 18.52 -0.46
C LYS A 72 -2.37 18.96 -0.38
#